data_AF-A0AAD4E211-F1
#
_entry.id   AF-A0AAD4E211-F1
#
_cell.length_a   1.000
_cell.length_b   1.000
_cell.length_c   1.000
_cell.angle_alpha   90.00
_cell.angle_beta   90.00
_cell.angle_gamma   90.00
#
_symmetry.space_group_name_H-M   'P 1'
#
loop_
_entity.id
_entity.type
_entity.pdbx_description
1 polymer ?
#
loop_
_entity_poly.entity_id
_entity_poly.type
_entity_poly.pdbx_seq_one_letter_code
_entity_poly.pdbx_strand_id
1 'polypeptide(L)'
;MKFISLTSMVVSVAVMAGVATAYNPIGQSCDTPGGFGCSQDASINGGNAFIYECAATDKFVYVAGCGCSTCCEATTSGAFCT
;
A
#
# COMPACT_ATOMS: atom_id res chain seq x y z
N MET A 1 26.18 -49.60 22.87
CA MET A 1 26.46 -48.59 21.83
C MET A 1 25.13 -48.12 21.27
N LYS A 2 24.74 -46.86 21.47
CA LYS A 2 23.51 -46.32 20.89
C LYS A 2 23.80 -44.87 20.48
N PHE A 3 24.16 -44.70 19.22
CA PHE A 3 24.45 -43.40 18.63
C PHE A 3 23.13 -42.70 18.36
N ILE A 4 22.80 -41.70 19.18
CA ILE A 4 21.65 -40.84 18.96
C ILE A 4 22.10 -39.81 17.94
N SER A 5 21.70 -40.03 16.68
CA SER A 5 21.94 -39.12 15.57
C SER A 5 21.23 -37.79 15.85
N LEU A 6 22.01 -36.72 16.05
CA LEU A 6 21.48 -35.36 16.05
C LEU A 6 21.11 -34.98 14.61
N THR A 7 19.83 -35.17 14.26
CA THR A 7 19.24 -34.60 13.06
C THR A 7 19.29 -33.08 13.15
N SER A 8 20.25 -32.49 12.46
CA SER A 8 20.35 -31.05 12.22
C SER A 8 19.15 -30.62 11.34
N MET A 9 18.14 -30.00 11.95
CA MET A 9 17.08 -29.34 11.20
C MET A 9 17.65 -28.05 10.63
N VAL A 10 18.00 -28.08 9.35
CA VAL A 10 18.29 -26.87 8.58
C VAL A 10 16.96 -26.14 8.40
N VAL A 11 16.70 -25.12 9.23
CA VAL A 11 15.57 -24.22 9.04
C VAL A 11 15.91 -23.32 7.85
N SER A 12 15.59 -23.80 6.65
CA SER A 12 15.62 -23.00 5.44
C SER A 12 14.46 -22.00 5.50
N VAL A 13 14.67 -20.84 6.12
CA VAL A 13 13.82 -19.67 5.90
C VAL A 13 14.07 -19.20 4.46
N ALA A 14 13.29 -19.75 3.54
CA ALA A 14 13.14 -19.20 2.21
C ALA A 14 12.48 -17.83 2.37
N VAL A 15 13.31 -16.78 2.45
CA VAL A 15 12.87 -15.40 2.31
C VAL A 15 12.41 -15.28 0.86
N MET A 16 11.12 -15.46 0.64
CA MET A 16 10.50 -15.18 -0.66
C MET A 16 10.74 -13.71 -0.95
N ALA A 17 11.74 -13.43 -1.79
CA ALA A 17 11.98 -12.11 -2.35
C ALA A 17 10.65 -11.63 -2.94
N GLY A 18 10.12 -10.57 -2.33
CA GLY A 18 8.78 -10.07 -2.57
C GLY A 18 8.53 -9.90 -4.05
N VAL A 19 7.57 -10.65 -4.57
CA VAL A 19 6.80 -10.16 -5.70
C VAL A 19 6.23 -8.81 -5.25
N ALA A 20 6.67 -7.72 -5.88
CA ALA A 20 6.10 -6.39 -5.67
C ALA A 20 4.68 -6.40 -6.23
N THR A 21 3.76 -7.06 -5.52
CA THR A 21 2.33 -6.90 -5.76
C THR A 21 2.01 -5.48 -5.36
N ALA A 22 1.68 -4.62 -6.32
CA ALA A 22 1.22 -3.26 -6.03
C ALA A 22 0.13 -3.34 -4.94
N TYR A 23 0.41 -2.75 -3.78
CA TYR A 23 -0.51 -2.82 -2.66
C TYR A 23 -1.76 -2.02 -3.01
N ASN A 24 -2.91 -2.68 -3.00
CA ASN A 24 -4.19 -2.05 -3.27
C ASN A 24 -4.87 -1.69 -1.93
N PRO A 25 -4.99 -0.40 -1.58
CA PRO A 25 -5.57 0.02 -0.30
C PRO A 25 -7.11 -0.02 -0.29
N ILE A 26 -7.77 -0.36 -1.39
CA ILE A 26 -9.24 -0.38 -1.46
C ILE A 26 -9.82 -1.29 -0.36
N GLY A 27 -10.82 -0.77 0.37
CA GLY A 27 -11.43 -1.42 1.53
C GLY A 27 -10.64 -1.28 2.84
N GLN A 28 -9.43 -0.72 2.81
CA GLN A 28 -8.65 -0.37 4.01
C GLN A 28 -9.12 0.96 4.59
N SER A 29 -8.79 1.20 5.85
CA SER A 29 -9.16 2.44 6.52
C SER A 29 -8.43 3.64 5.90
N CYS A 30 -9.12 4.77 5.79
CA CYS A 30 -8.58 6.05 5.37
C CYS A 30 -8.95 7.15 6.38
N ASP A 31 -8.22 8.27 6.35
CA ASP A 31 -8.22 9.23 7.45
C ASP A 31 -9.42 10.20 7.46
N THR A 32 -10.18 10.28 6.35
CA THR A 32 -11.24 11.28 6.20
C THR A 32 -12.53 10.65 5.64
N PRO A 33 -13.53 10.35 6.49
CA PRO A 33 -14.82 9.82 6.07
C PRO A 33 -15.44 10.66 4.96
N GLY A 34 -15.81 10.03 3.84
CA GLY A 34 -16.46 10.71 2.71
C GLY A 34 -15.56 11.73 1.98
N GLY A 35 -14.29 11.85 2.40
CA GLY A 35 -13.34 12.81 1.86
C GLY A 35 -12.60 12.28 0.64
N PHE A 36 -11.84 13.17 0.04
CA PHE A 36 -10.89 12.86 -1.02
C PHE A 36 -9.61 13.66 -0.78
N GLY A 37 -8.50 13.21 -1.35
CA GLY A 37 -7.25 13.91 -1.12
C GLY A 37 -6.08 13.35 -1.89
N CYS A 38 -4.91 13.89 -1.53
CA CYS A 38 -3.61 13.49 -2.04
C CYS A 38 -2.81 12.81 -0.96
N SER A 39 -2.07 11.76 -1.32
CA SER A 39 -1.10 11.13 -0.43
C SER A 39 0.08 10.56 -1.23
N GLN A 40 1.12 10.12 -0.53
CA GLN A 40 2.39 9.67 -1.13
C GLN A 40 2.96 8.47 -0.34
N ASP A 41 2.12 7.46 -0.10
CA ASP A 41 2.59 6.18 0.42
C ASP A 41 3.33 5.38 -0.66
N ALA A 42 4.60 5.08 -0.40
CA ALA A 42 5.45 4.34 -1.31
C ALA A 42 4.95 2.91 -1.59
N SER A 43 4.19 2.33 -0.66
CA SER A 43 3.60 1.00 -0.81
C SER A 43 2.50 0.99 -1.88
N ILE A 44 1.79 2.12 -2.05
CA ILE A 44 0.65 2.26 -2.97
C ILE A 44 1.11 2.65 -4.39
N ASN A 45 1.99 3.65 -4.52
CA ASN A 45 2.40 4.16 -5.84
C ASN A 45 3.92 4.38 -5.97
N GLY A 46 4.74 3.54 -5.31
CA GLY A 46 6.19 3.51 -5.55
C GLY A 46 6.94 4.81 -5.22
N GLY A 47 6.36 5.65 -4.36
CA GLY A 47 6.90 6.96 -3.96
C GLY A 47 6.36 8.14 -4.78
N ASN A 48 5.58 7.87 -5.83
CA ASN A 48 4.80 8.90 -6.50
C ASN A 48 3.54 9.23 -5.70
N ALA A 49 2.98 10.42 -5.90
CA ALA A 49 1.73 10.80 -5.27
C ALA A 49 0.56 10.01 -5.87
N PHE A 50 -0.56 9.95 -5.17
CA PHE A 50 -1.82 9.41 -5.67
C PHE A 50 -3.00 10.22 -5.13
N ILE A 51 -4.08 10.23 -5.90
CA ILE A 51 -5.38 10.73 -5.46
C ILE A 51 -6.19 9.59 -4.87
N TYR A 52 -7.06 9.90 -3.90
CA TYR A 52 -7.94 8.92 -3.28
C TYR A 52 -9.33 9.49 -2.98
N GLU A 53 -10.30 8.59 -2.85
CA GLU A 53 -11.60 8.87 -2.26
C GLU A 53 -11.94 7.85 -1.17
N CYS A 54 -12.58 8.35 -0.12
CA CYS A 54 -13.04 7.62 1.03
C CYS A 54 -14.56 7.49 1.02
N ALA A 55 -15.07 6.30 1.30
CA ALA A 55 -16.45 6.12 1.68
C ALA A 55 -16.75 6.86 3.00
N ALA A 56 -18.04 7.06 3.28
CA ALA A 56 -18.52 7.55 4.58
C ALA A 56 -18.19 6.58 5.75
N THR A 57 -17.77 5.35 5.46
CA THR A 57 -17.34 4.33 6.43
C THR A 57 -15.82 4.27 6.61
N ASP A 58 -15.11 5.35 6.25
CA ASP A 58 -13.65 5.49 6.35
C ASP A 58 -12.88 4.48 5.53
N LYS A 59 -13.45 4.01 4.41
CA LYS A 59 -12.78 3.03 3.54
C LYS A 59 -12.36 3.64 2.23
N PHE A 60 -11.13 3.37 1.79
CA PHE A 60 -10.74 3.70 0.43
C PHE A 60 -11.69 3.02 -0.57
N VAL A 61 -12.32 3.81 -1.43
CA VAL A 61 -13.18 3.34 -2.53
C VAL A 61 -12.62 3.69 -3.91
N TYR A 62 -11.70 4.63 -3.95
CA TYR A 62 -10.97 4.99 -5.15
C TYR A 62 -9.53 5.36 -4.81
N VAL A 63 -8.60 4.90 -5.64
CA VAL A 63 -7.19 5.31 -5.63
C VAL A 63 -6.68 5.33 -7.06
N ALA A 64 -6.01 6.41 -7.46
CA ALA A 64 -5.32 6.51 -8.73
C ALA A 64 -3.95 7.16 -8.57
N GLY A 65 -2.92 6.48 -9.07
CA GLY A 65 -1.55 6.96 -9.00
C GLY A 65 -1.29 8.14 -9.94
N CYS A 66 -0.54 9.12 -9.46
CA CYS A 66 0.04 10.17 -10.28
C CYS A 66 1.41 9.74 -10.83
N GLY A 67 1.85 10.38 -11.91
CA GLY A 67 3.13 10.09 -12.56
C GLY A 67 4.36 10.66 -11.85
N CYS A 68 4.17 11.44 -10.79
CA CYS A 68 5.25 12.08 -10.06
C CYS A 68 4.88 12.28 -8.57
N SER A 69 5.87 12.61 -7.75
CA SER A 69 5.71 12.77 -6.30
C SER A 69 5.01 14.07 -5.90
N THR A 70 5.01 15.11 -6.75
CA THR A 70 4.51 16.45 -6.39
C THR A 70 3.31 16.93 -7.20
N CYS A 71 2.84 16.15 -8.17
CA CYS A 71 1.76 16.51 -9.09
C CYS A 71 0.40 16.03 -8.57
N CYS A 72 0.11 16.22 -7.28
CA CYS A 72 -1.21 15.94 -6.74
C CYS A 72 -1.74 17.19 -6.08
N GLU A 73 -2.93 17.61 -6.49
CA GLU A 73 -3.66 18.71 -5.88
C GLU A 73 -5.00 18.23 -5.33
N ALA A 74 -5.26 18.56 -4.08
CA ALA A 74 -6.57 18.41 -3.45
C ALA A 74 -7.23 19.79 -3.34
N THR A 75 -8.47 19.89 -3.80
CA THR A 75 -9.29 21.12 -3.77
C THR A 75 -10.47 20.95 -2.83
N THR A 76 -11.43 21.88 -2.85
CA THR A 76 -12.70 21.71 -2.15
C THR A 76 -13.69 20.79 -2.87
N SER A 77 -13.41 20.39 -4.13
CA SER A 77 -14.34 19.61 -4.96
C SER A 77 -13.79 18.27 -5.46
N GLY A 78 -12.50 18.02 -5.29
CA GLY A 78 -11.87 16.76 -5.68
C GLY A 78 -10.37 16.78 -5.49
N ALA A 79 -9.71 15.67 -5.81
CA ALA A 79 -8.27 15.59 -5.95
C ALA A 79 -7.91 15.15 -7.39
N PHE A 80 -6.86 15.73 -7.97
CA PHE A 80 -6.41 15.41 -9.33
C PHE A 80 -4.89 15.39 -9.44
N CYS A 81 -4.39 14.66 -10.43
CA CYS A 81 -2.99 14.70 -10.81
C CYS A 81 -2.74 15.82 -11.82
N THR A 82 -1.61 16.53 -11.70
CA THR A 82 -1.21 17.65 -12.56
C THR A 82 -0.05 17.34 -13.52
#